data_AF-A0A9Q3JMR4-F1
#
_entry.id   AF-A0A9Q3JMR4-F1
#
_cell.length_a   1.000
_cell.length_b   1.000
_cell.length_c   1.000
_cell.angle_alpha   90.00
_cell.angle_beta   90.00
_cell.angle_gamma   90.00
#
_symmetry.space_group_name_H-M   'P 1'
#
loop_
_entity.id
_entity.type
_entity.pdbx_description
1 polymer ?
#
loop_
_entity_poly.entity_id
_entity_poly.type
_entity_poly.pdbx_seq_one_letter_code
_entity_poly.pdbx_strand_id
1 'polypeptide(L)'
;MFIKNIERIAQIEGATEEYLAMQMAFWTADSKISNAIEAMPGYEGENLTQLKKDHINKWRRVEPERRYIKGSLLKLFNDTQDNGGISTLSHYKTFIGEYETIITYLLR
;
A
#
# COMPACT_ATOMS: atom_id res chain seq x y z
N MET A 1 -4.93 -0.81 7.06
CA MET A 1 -6.16 -0.94 7.87
C MET A 1 -6.54 -2.39 8.14
N PHE A 2 -6.41 -3.31 7.18
CA PHE A 2 -6.82 -4.73 7.32
C PHE A 2 -6.31 -5.46 8.57
N ILE A 3 -4.98 -5.56 8.77
CA ILE A 3 -4.37 -6.30 9.90
C ILE A 3 -4.89 -5.80 11.28
N LYS A 4 -5.01 -4.48 11.45
CA LYS A 4 -5.51 -3.89 12.71
C LYS A 4 -6.97 -4.25 13.01
N ASN A 5 -7.80 -4.38 11.98
CA ASN A 5 -9.21 -4.76 12.15
C ASN A 5 -9.34 -6.23 12.55
N ILE A 6 -8.51 -7.10 11.98
CA ILE A 6 -8.42 -8.51 12.36
C ILE A 6 -8.00 -8.66 13.82
N GLU A 7 -6.94 -7.96 14.24
CA GLU A 7 -6.46 -7.99 15.63
C GLU A 7 -7.55 -7.51 16.59
N ARG A 8 -8.34 -6.50 16.20
CA ARG A 8 -9.45 -6.00 16.99
C ARG A 8 -10.60 -7.00 17.10
N ILE A 9 -11.00 -7.65 16.00
CA ILE A 9 -12.07 -8.67 16.02
C ILE A 9 -11.63 -9.88 16.85
N ALA A 10 -10.38 -10.32 16.68
CA ALA A 10 -9.81 -11.39 17.48
C ALA A 10 -9.88 -11.11 18.97
N GLN A 11 -9.54 -9.88 19.37
CA GLN A 11 -9.61 -9.45 20.76
C GLN A 11 -11.06 -9.46 21.30
N ILE A 12 -12.04 -9.07 20.47
CA ILE A 12 -13.47 -9.07 20.84
C ILE A 12 -13.98 -10.51 21.00
N GLU A 13 -13.59 -11.41 20.09
CA GLU A 13 -14.04 -12.80 20.05
C GLU A 13 -13.25 -13.73 20.99
N GLY A 14 -12.19 -13.22 21.65
CA GLY A 14 -11.30 -14.04 22.49
C GLY A 14 -10.53 -15.10 21.69
N ALA A 15 -10.33 -14.86 20.39
CA ALA A 15 -9.63 -15.78 19.51
C ALA A 15 -8.13 -15.84 19.84
N THR A 16 -7.56 -17.04 19.83
CA THR A 16 -6.12 -17.23 20.02
C THR A 16 -5.36 -16.83 18.75
N GLU A 17 -4.07 -16.52 18.89
CA GLU A 17 -3.25 -16.14 17.74
C GLU A 17 -3.12 -17.28 16.71
N GLU A 18 -3.06 -18.51 17.20
CA GLU A 18 -3.01 -19.74 16.39
C GLU A 18 -4.28 -19.87 15.54
N TYR A 19 -5.45 -19.70 16.17
CA TYR A 19 -6.72 -19.74 15.47
C TYR A 19 -6.79 -18.67 14.37
N LEU A 20 -6.31 -17.46 14.65
CA LEU A 20 -6.28 -16.39 13.63
C LEU A 20 -5.38 -16.75 12.46
N ALA A 21 -4.21 -17.34 12.72
CA ALA A 21 -3.29 -17.77 11.67
C ALA A 21 -3.97 -18.77 10.71
N MET A 22 -4.69 -19.76 11.27
CA MET A 22 -5.43 -20.76 10.50
C MET A 22 -6.59 -20.16 9.68
N GLN A 23 -7.24 -19.11 10.20
CA GLN A 23 -8.38 -18.48 9.54
C GLN A 23 -7.99 -17.52 8.41
N MET A 24 -6.74 -17.03 8.37
CA MET A 24 -6.34 -15.97 7.43
C MET A 24 -6.56 -16.33 5.95
N ALA A 25 -6.36 -17.59 5.57
CA ALA A 25 -6.58 -18.06 4.21
C ALA A 25 -8.05 -17.92 3.77
N PHE A 26 -8.99 -18.12 4.69
CA PHE A 26 -10.43 -18.10 4.44
C PHE A 26 -11.04 -16.69 4.40
N TRP A 27 -10.29 -15.65 4.76
CA TRP A 27 -10.78 -14.26 4.73
C TRP A 27 -10.81 -13.64 3.33
N THR A 28 -10.16 -14.29 2.36
CA THR A 28 -10.18 -13.87 0.96
C THR A 28 -11.00 -14.85 0.14
N ALA A 29 -11.88 -14.33 -0.72
CA ALA A 29 -12.57 -15.15 -1.71
C ALA A 29 -11.68 -15.49 -2.92
N ASP A 30 -10.51 -14.85 -3.07
CA ASP A 30 -9.55 -15.14 -4.13
C ASP A 30 -8.72 -16.38 -3.77
N SER A 31 -8.95 -17.48 -4.50
CA SER A 31 -8.26 -18.75 -4.29
C SER A 31 -6.75 -18.68 -4.54
N LYS A 32 -6.26 -17.78 -5.39
CA LYS A 32 -4.82 -17.59 -5.59
C LYS A 32 -4.18 -16.95 -4.37
N ILE A 33 -4.86 -15.97 -3.77
CA ILE A 33 -4.40 -15.35 -2.53
C ILE A 33 -4.51 -16.37 -1.39
N SER A 34 -5.63 -17.10 -1.25
CA SER A 34 -5.80 -18.16 -0.25
C SER A 34 -4.67 -19.19 -0.31
N ASN A 35 -4.45 -19.81 -1.47
CA ASN A 35 -3.38 -20.81 -1.66
C ASN A 35 -1.98 -20.21 -1.37
N ALA A 36 -1.79 -18.93 -1.70
CA ALA A 36 -0.55 -18.22 -1.42
C ALA A 36 -0.32 -17.93 0.06
N ILE A 37 -1.38 -17.86 0.87
CA ILE A 37 -1.36 -17.73 2.33
C ILE A 37 -1.12 -19.10 2.97
N GLU A 38 -1.81 -20.14 2.51
CA GLU A 38 -1.66 -21.51 3.01
C GLU A 38 -0.23 -22.04 2.83
N ALA A 39 0.45 -21.62 1.77
CA ALA A 39 1.85 -21.96 1.51
C ALA A 39 2.87 -21.13 2.31
N MET A 40 2.44 -20.28 3.25
CA MET A 40 3.35 -19.46 4.06
C MET A 40 3.82 -20.21 5.31
N PRO A 41 5.12 -20.09 5.69
CA PRO A 41 5.64 -20.71 6.91
C PRO A 41 4.86 -20.33 8.18
N GLY A 42 4.39 -19.08 8.27
CA GLY A 42 3.58 -18.65 9.40
C GLY A 42 2.17 -19.25 9.46
N TYR A 43 1.63 -19.74 8.33
CA TYR A 43 0.35 -20.45 8.29
C TYR A 43 0.53 -21.89 8.75
N GLU A 44 1.54 -22.58 8.20
CA GLU A 44 1.88 -23.96 8.57
C GLU A 44 2.26 -24.09 10.06
N GLY A 45 2.99 -23.12 10.60
CA GLY A 45 3.39 -23.10 12.01
C GLY A 45 2.36 -22.48 12.95
N GLU A 46 1.14 -22.16 12.48
CA GLU A 46 0.07 -21.49 13.24
C GLU A 46 0.58 -20.22 13.96
N ASN A 47 1.56 -19.55 13.38
CA ASN A 47 2.28 -18.46 14.01
C ASN A 47 1.86 -17.14 13.36
N LEU A 48 0.88 -16.47 13.97
CA LEU A 48 0.34 -15.21 13.48
C LEU A 48 1.42 -14.15 13.27
N THR A 49 2.40 -14.08 14.16
CA THR A 49 3.50 -13.11 14.06
C THR A 49 4.36 -13.36 12.82
N GLN A 50 4.69 -14.61 12.53
CA GLN A 50 5.41 -14.99 11.32
C GLN A 50 4.54 -14.80 10.07
N LEU A 51 3.26 -15.14 10.14
CA LEU A 51 2.32 -15.02 9.02
C LEU A 51 2.13 -13.56 8.59
N LYS A 52 2.06 -12.63 9.57
CA LYS A 52 2.07 -11.17 9.30
C LYS A 52 3.33 -10.73 8.56
N LYS A 53 4.51 -11.25 8.95
CA LYS A 53 5.79 -10.96 8.27
C LYS A 53 5.79 -11.51 6.85
N ASP A 54 5.31 -12.74 6.65
CA ASP A 54 5.24 -13.40 5.34
C ASP A 54 4.30 -12.63 4.39
N HIS A 55 3.14 -12.19 4.88
CA HIS A 55 2.20 -11.33 4.16
C HIS A 55 2.85 -10.03 3.71
N ILE A 56 3.50 -9.35 4.65
CA ILE A 56 4.21 -8.12 4.38
C ILE A 56 5.29 -8.38 3.33
N ASN A 57 6.14 -9.39 3.49
CA ASN A 57 7.22 -9.62 2.53
C ASN A 57 6.72 -9.97 1.11
N LYS A 58 5.63 -10.72 1.00
CA LYS A 58 5.07 -11.15 -0.29
C LYS A 58 4.32 -10.04 -1.01
N TRP A 59 3.50 -9.26 -0.30
CA TRP A 59 2.60 -8.27 -0.89
C TRP A 59 2.97 -6.81 -0.63
N ARG A 60 3.95 -6.52 0.23
CA ARG A 60 4.55 -5.18 0.36
C ARG A 60 5.56 -4.89 -0.75
N ARG A 61 6.06 -5.91 -1.45
CA ARG A 61 6.67 -5.71 -2.76
C ARG A 61 5.52 -5.54 -3.74
N VAL A 62 5.51 -4.41 -4.44
CA VAL A 62 4.49 -3.95 -5.40
C VAL A 62 3.28 -3.21 -4.79
N GLU A 63 3.50 -2.18 -3.97
CA GLU A 63 2.87 -0.92 -4.40
C GLU A 63 3.70 -0.53 -5.64
N PRO A 64 3.10 -0.35 -6.84
CA PRO A 64 3.83 0.31 -7.92
C PRO A 64 4.39 1.59 -7.32
N GLU A 65 5.66 1.92 -7.64
CA GLU A 65 6.25 3.21 -7.23
C GLU A 65 5.15 4.26 -7.31
N ARG A 66 4.73 4.78 -6.15
CA ARG A 66 3.59 5.69 -6.09
C ARG A 66 3.85 6.74 -7.15
N ARG A 67 2.97 6.80 -8.17
CA ARG A 67 3.22 7.62 -9.37
C ARG A 67 3.61 9.03 -8.96
N TYR A 68 2.98 9.50 -7.88
CA TYR A 68 3.42 10.66 -7.13
C TYR A 68 3.44 10.39 -5.63
N ILE A 69 4.42 10.98 -4.96
CA ILE A 69 4.56 11.02 -3.49
C ILE A 69 4.41 12.46 -3.01
N LYS A 70 4.36 12.70 -1.69
CA LYS A 70 4.31 14.07 -1.14
C LYS A 70 5.43 14.98 -1.70
N GLY A 71 6.61 14.41 -1.95
CA GLY A 71 7.74 15.13 -2.54
C GLY A 71 7.61 15.45 -4.04
N SER A 72 6.63 14.89 -4.76
CA SER A 72 6.46 15.13 -6.20
C SER A 72 6.06 16.55 -6.53
N LEU A 73 5.31 17.24 -5.66
CA LEU A 73 5.03 18.67 -5.82
C LEU A 73 6.31 19.49 -5.68
N LEU A 74 7.10 19.22 -4.65
CA LEU A 74 8.38 19.92 -4.43
C LEU A 74 9.33 19.70 -5.60
N LYS A 75 9.39 18.48 -6.13
CA LYS A 75 10.15 18.15 -7.33
C LYS A 75 9.66 18.97 -8.54
N LEU A 76 8.34 19.02 -8.79
CA LEU A 76 7.77 19.83 -9.87
C LEU A 76 8.16 21.32 -9.75
N PHE A 77 8.09 21.89 -8.55
CA PHE A 77 8.51 23.27 -8.31
C PHE A 77 10.00 23.49 -8.58
N ASN A 78 10.86 22.63 -8.03
CA ASN A 78 12.31 22.73 -8.21
C ASN A 78 12.69 22.56 -9.68
N ASP A 79 12.18 21.53 -10.36
CA ASP A 79 12.45 21.28 -11.78
C ASP A 79 11.98 22.47 -12.64
N THR A 80 10.86 23.12 -12.29
CA THR A 80 10.38 24.32 -12.99
C THR A 80 11.30 25.51 -12.75
N GLN A 81 11.76 25.70 -11.52
CA GLN A 81 12.66 26.80 -11.16
C GLN A 81 14.04 26.62 -11.82
N ASP A 82 14.59 25.40 -11.79
CA ASP A 82 15.88 25.05 -12.38
C ASP A 82 15.88 25.23 -13.91
N ASN A 83 14.72 25.10 -14.55
CA ASN A 83 14.52 25.34 -15.98
C ASN A 83 14.13 26.79 -16.34
N GLY A 84 14.43 27.75 -15.46
CA GLY A 84 14.24 29.19 -15.74
C GLY A 84 12.83 29.70 -15.45
N GLY A 85 12.01 28.93 -14.73
CA GLY A 85 10.69 29.32 -14.29
C GLY A 85 9.62 29.38 -15.39
N ILE A 86 8.46 29.93 -15.03
CA ILE A 86 7.31 30.05 -15.93
C ILE A 86 7.39 31.41 -16.64
N SER A 87 7.90 31.41 -17.87
CA SER A 87 8.08 32.62 -18.69
C SER A 87 7.12 32.71 -19.89
N THR A 88 6.39 31.63 -20.19
CA THR A 88 5.46 31.58 -21.32
C THR A 88 4.11 30.99 -20.92
N LEU A 89 3.05 31.35 -21.67
CA LEU A 89 1.72 30.76 -21.49
C LEU A 89 1.72 29.24 -21.70
N SER A 90 2.58 28.74 -22.59
CA SER A 90 2.74 27.29 -22.81
C SER A 90 3.31 26.61 -21.56
N HIS A 91 4.39 27.15 -20.99
CA HIS A 91 4.98 26.62 -19.76
C HIS A 91 3.99 26.65 -18.58
N TYR A 92 3.20 27.72 -18.47
CA TYR A 92 2.17 27.81 -17.45
C TYR A 92 1.13 26.69 -17.58
N LYS A 93 0.64 26.43 -18.80
CA LYS A 93 -0.34 25.36 -19.07
C LYS A 93 0.21 23.97 -18.77
N THR A 94 1.48 23.70 -19.10
CA THR A 94 2.13 22.43 -18.77
C THR A 94 2.26 22.28 -17.25
N PHE A 95 2.76 23.30 -16.57
CA PHE A 95 2.95 23.30 -15.12
C PHE A 95 1.63 23.03 -14.37
N ILE A 96 0.56 23.76 -14.70
CA ILE A 96 -0.72 23.60 -14.00
C ILE A 96 -1.34 22.22 -14.26
N GLY A 97 -1.20 21.68 -15.47
CA GLY A 97 -1.69 20.32 -15.79
C GLY A 97 -0.97 19.23 -15.00
N GLU A 98 0.36 19.35 -14.83
CA GLU A 98 1.13 18.42 -13.99
C GLU A 98 0.77 18.59 -12.50
N TYR A 99 0.66 19.83 -12.03
CA TYR A 99 0.24 20.13 -10.65
C TYR A 99 -1.13 19.51 -10.33
N GLU A 100 -2.13 19.73 -11.18
CA GLU A 100 -3.48 19.16 -11.02
C GLU A 100 -3.47 17.63 -11.03
N THR A 101 -2.64 17.03 -11.91
CA THR A 101 -2.48 15.58 -11.96
C THR A 101 -1.89 15.03 -10.66
N ILE A 102 -0.84 15.68 -10.13
CA ILE A 102 -0.21 15.29 -8.87
C ILE A 102 -1.19 15.41 -7.71
N ILE A 103 -1.88 16.55 -7.58
CA ILE A 103 -2.86 16.78 -6.51
C ILE A 103 -4.01 15.77 -6.60
N THR A 104 -4.57 15.55 -7.79
CA THR A 104 -5.64 14.58 -7.99
C THR A 104 -5.20 13.16 -7.61
N TYR A 105 -3.94 12.80 -7.90
CA TYR A 105 -3.40 11.50 -7.49
C TYR A 105 -3.19 11.39 -5.98
N LEU A 106 -2.69 12.45 -5.33
CA LEU A 106 -2.39 12.45 -3.89
C LEU A 106 -3.64 12.57 -3.01
N LEU A 107 -4.74 13.10 -3.54
CA LEU A 107 -6.02 13.26 -2.84
C LEU A 107 -7.00 12.11 -3.08
N ARG A 108 -6.70 11.19 -4.01
CA ARG A 108 -7.45 9.93 -4.20
C ARG A 108 -7.00 8.89 -3.20
#